data_AF-A0A8R7QP38-F1
#
_entry.id   AF-A0A8R7QP38-F1
#
_cell.length_a   1.000
_cell.length_b   1.000
_cell.length_c   1.000
_cell.angle_alpha   90.00
_cell.angle_beta   90.00
_cell.angle_gamma   90.00
#
_symmetry.space_group_name_H-M   'P 1'
#
loop_
_entity.id
_entity.type
_entity.pdbx_description
1 polymer ?
#
loop_
_entity_poly.entity_id
_entity_poly.type
_entity_poly.pdbx_seq_one_letter_code
_entity_poly.pdbx_strand_id
1 'polypeptide(L)'
;MLLHNGNRVRKQNYLYIQAPAPLFGEAILPMGNATSKNMADLLNIGYKLLAEKVAMVDLTTGKYETVEDENAPTNDAELQRFSELLVDERNLRLKEHQRQRQGEEQNG
;
A
#
# COMPACT_ATOMS: atom_id res chain seq x y z
N MET A 1 -0.51 5.57 34.20
CA MET A 1 0.32 4.69 33.33
C MET A 1 -0.33 4.69 31.95
N LEU A 2 0.01 5.66 31.08
CA LEU A 2 -0.62 5.82 29.76
C LEU A 2 0.29 5.22 28.70
N LEU A 3 -0.11 4.05 28.21
CA LEU A 3 0.57 3.25 27.19
C LEU A 3 0.62 4.00 25.84
N HIS A 4 1.70 4.74 25.58
CA HIS A 4 1.94 5.44 24.32
C HIS A 4 2.62 4.56 23.23
N ASN A 5 2.46 3.23 23.26
CA ASN A 5 3.28 2.35 22.41
C ASN A 5 2.51 1.29 21.61
N GLY A 6 1.23 1.51 21.32
CA GLY A 6 0.40 0.57 20.53
C GLY A 6 0.06 0.99 19.10
N ASN A 7 0.21 2.28 18.75
CA ASN A 7 -0.44 2.85 17.56
C ASN A 7 0.50 3.16 16.39
N ARG A 8 1.83 3.23 16.61
CA ARG A 8 2.80 3.53 15.53
C ARG A 8 3.09 2.34 14.63
N VAL A 9 3.26 1.13 15.20
CA VAL A 9 3.60 -0.08 14.44
C VAL A 9 2.44 -0.53 13.54
N ARG A 10 1.19 -0.42 14.01
CA ARG A 10 0.01 -0.82 13.22
C ARG A 10 -0.25 0.07 12.00
N LYS A 11 0.05 1.37 12.10
CA LYS A 11 -0.10 2.30 10.97
C LYS A 11 0.86 2.02 9.81
N GLN A 12 2.00 1.35 10.06
CA GLN A 12 3.01 1.07 9.03
C GLN A 12 2.72 -0.20 8.20
N ASN A 13 1.78 -1.04 8.63
CA ASN A 13 1.44 -2.30 7.96
C ASN A 13 0.21 -2.17 7.04
N TYR A 14 -0.41 -0.99 6.98
CA TYR A 14 -1.58 -0.72 6.18
C TYR A 14 -1.28 0.42 5.21
N LEU A 15 -1.20 0.09 3.92
CA LEU A 15 -1.02 1.04 2.83
C LEU A 15 -2.35 1.18 2.08
N TYR A 16 -2.88 2.40 2.03
CA TYR A 16 -4.12 2.72 1.32
C TYR A 16 -3.86 3.79 0.27
N ILE A 17 -3.98 3.39 -1.00
CA ILE A 17 -3.78 4.25 -2.16
C ILE A 17 -5.10 4.35 -2.88
N GLN A 18 -5.64 5.56 -2.95
CA GLN A 18 -6.94 5.78 -3.55
C GLN A 18 -7.05 7.22 -4.03
N ALA A 19 -7.64 7.40 -5.21
CA ALA A 19 -7.84 8.72 -5.75
C ALA A 19 -8.93 9.47 -4.99
N PRO A 20 -8.69 10.75 -4.60
CA PRO A 20 -9.73 11.59 -4.02
C PRO A 20 -10.78 11.94 -5.07
N ALA A 21 -12.01 12.21 -4.63
CA ALA A 21 -13.06 12.75 -5.47
C ALA A 21 -13.13 14.28 -5.32
N PRO A 22 -13.18 15.07 -6.41
CA PRO A 22 -13.03 14.65 -7.81
C PRO A 22 -11.58 14.25 -8.14
N LEU A 23 -11.40 13.36 -9.12
CA LEU A 23 -10.13 12.76 -9.53
C LEU A 23 -9.16 13.84 -10.07
N PHE A 24 -8.41 14.52 -9.20
CA PHE A 24 -7.50 15.61 -9.60
C PHE A 24 -8.17 16.71 -10.45
N GLY A 25 -9.42 17.04 -10.14
CA GLY A 25 -10.20 18.03 -10.89
C GLY A 25 -10.82 17.51 -12.20
N GLU A 26 -10.65 16.22 -12.51
CA GLU A 26 -11.30 15.54 -13.63
C GLU A 26 -12.69 15.03 -13.22
N ALA A 27 -13.68 15.15 -14.10
CA ALA A 27 -15.03 14.65 -13.85
C ALA A 27 -15.01 13.13 -13.70
N ILE A 28 -15.71 12.59 -12.70
CA ILE A 28 -15.83 11.14 -12.52
C ILE A 28 -16.61 10.57 -13.70
N LEU A 29 -15.91 9.85 -14.58
CA LEU A 29 -16.53 9.18 -15.71
C LEU A 29 -17.18 7.86 -15.26
N PRO A 30 -18.30 7.42 -15.88
CA PRO A 30 -18.96 6.18 -15.51
C PRO A 30 -18.04 4.97 -15.66
N MET A 31 -18.18 3.97 -14.77
CA MET A 31 -17.36 2.75 -14.81
C MET A 31 -17.42 2.00 -16.16
N GLY A 32 -18.52 2.14 -16.92
CA GLY A 32 -18.68 1.52 -18.24
C GLY A 32 -18.04 2.30 -19.41
N ASN A 33 -17.41 3.45 -19.18
CA ASN A 33 -16.82 4.25 -20.25
C ASN A 33 -15.44 3.71 -20.65
N ALA A 34 -15.35 2.91 -21.71
CA ALA A 34 -14.09 2.33 -22.19
C ALA A 34 -13.50 3.08 -23.41
N THR A 35 -13.79 4.37 -23.58
CA THR A 35 -13.18 5.16 -24.67
C THR A 35 -11.67 5.27 -24.49
N SER A 36 -10.91 5.31 -25.59
CA SER A 36 -9.44 5.43 -25.53
C SER A 36 -8.98 6.66 -24.74
N LYS A 37 -9.73 7.76 -24.83
CA LYS A 37 -9.50 8.96 -24.03
C LYS A 37 -9.66 8.69 -22.53
N ASN A 38 -10.78 8.09 -22.11
CA ASN A 38 -11.00 7.79 -20.69
C ASN A 38 -9.92 6.85 -20.15
N MET A 39 -9.53 5.82 -20.92
CA MET A 39 -8.46 4.91 -20.51
C MET A 39 -7.11 5.61 -20.35
N ALA A 40 -6.77 6.56 -21.25
CA ALA A 40 -5.55 7.36 -21.14
C ALA A 40 -5.58 8.31 -19.93
N ASP A 41 -6.74 8.93 -19.67
CA ASP A 41 -6.94 9.80 -18.51
C ASP A 41 -6.80 9.01 -17.19
N LEU A 42 -7.36 7.79 -17.11
CA LEU A 42 -7.20 6.88 -15.96
C LEU A 42 -5.74 6.46 -15.72
N LEU A 43 -4.96 6.21 -16.78
CA LEU A 43 -3.53 5.95 -16.65
C LEU A 43 -2.80 7.16 -16.05
N ASN A 44 -3.11 8.37 -16.53
CA ASN A 44 -2.55 9.61 -16.01
C ASN A 44 -2.88 9.81 -14.53
N ILE A 45 -4.12 9.54 -14.12
CA ILE A 45 -4.54 9.55 -12.71
C ILE A 45 -3.69 8.56 -11.89
N GLY A 46 -3.47 7.34 -12.39
CA GLY A 46 -2.61 6.35 -11.74
C GLY A 46 -1.18 6.84 -11.54
N TYR A 47 -0.57 7.45 -12.55
CA TYR A 47 0.78 8.02 -12.45
C TYR A 47 0.84 9.19 -11.45
N LYS A 48 -0.18 10.07 -11.44
CA LYS A 48 -0.27 11.14 -10.43
C LYS A 48 -0.36 10.57 -9.02
N LEU A 49 -1.18 9.52 -8.81
CA LEU A 49 -1.31 8.88 -7.50
C LEU A 49 0.01 8.32 -6.97
N LEU A 50 0.84 7.73 -7.82
CA LEU A 50 2.15 7.22 -7.40
C LEU A 50 3.06 8.34 -6.86
N ALA A 51 2.96 9.54 -7.43
CA ALA A 51 3.74 10.71 -7.01
C ALA A 51 3.18 11.40 -5.76
N GLU A 52 1.90 11.22 -5.44
CA GLU A 52 1.29 11.77 -4.21
C GLU A 52 1.90 11.15 -2.95
N LYS A 53 1.90 11.93 -1.86
CA LYS A 53 2.29 11.45 -0.53
C LYS A 53 1.32 10.40 -0.02
N VAL A 54 1.81 9.46 0.78
CA VAL A 54 0.93 8.51 1.45
C VAL A 54 -0.07 9.24 2.33
N ALA A 55 -1.35 8.92 2.15
CA ALA A 55 -2.38 9.41 3.04
C ALA A 55 -2.38 8.59 4.33
N MET A 56 -2.47 9.27 5.48
CA MET A 56 -2.79 8.57 6.72
C MET A 56 -4.30 8.43 6.81
N VAL A 57 -4.77 7.18 6.86
CA VAL A 57 -6.17 6.90 7.19
C VAL A 57 -6.28 6.75 8.69
N ASP A 58 -7.18 7.51 9.30
CA ASP A 58 -7.59 7.21 10.67
C ASP A 58 -8.38 5.89 10.65
N LEU A 59 -7.80 4.84 11.22
CA LEU A 59 -8.39 3.49 11.21
C LEU A 59 -9.69 3.38 12.02
N THR A 60 -10.02 4.38 12.84
CA THR A 60 -11.25 4.44 13.63
C THR A 60 -12.39 5.06 12.83
N THR A 61 -12.09 6.09 12.03
CA THR A 61 -13.09 6.89 11.31
C THR A 61 -13.10 6.61 9.80
N GLY A 62 -12.07 5.93 9.28
CA GLY A 62 -11.85 5.71 7.85
C GLY A 62 -11.55 6.98 7.06
N LYS A 63 -11.35 8.12 7.73
CA LYS A 63 -11.12 9.40 7.07
C LYS A 63 -9.67 9.59 6.67
N TYR A 64 -9.51 10.30 5.56
CA TYR A 64 -8.22 10.77 5.08
C TYR A 64 -7.70 11.92 5.93
N GLU A 65 -6.47 11.77 6.38
CA GLU A 65 -5.68 12.86 6.91
C GLU A 65 -4.48 13.08 5.99
N THR A 66 -4.39 14.30 5.45
CA THR A 66 -3.18 14.76 4.77
C THR A 66 -2.03 14.76 5.76
N VAL A 67 -0.98 13.99 5.46
CA VAL A 67 0.23 13.99 6.27
C VAL A 67 0.94 15.31 6.01
N GLU A 68 0.88 16.25 6.97
CA GLU A 68 1.56 17.54 6.88
C GLU A 68 3.09 17.43 6.97
N ASP A 69 3.62 16.23 7.23
CA ASP A 69 5.06 15.98 7.25
C ASP A 69 5.65 16.18 5.84
N GLU A 70 6.55 17.15 5.73
CA GLU A 70 7.29 17.44 4.51
C GLU A 70 8.07 16.21 4.01
N ASN A 71 8.49 15.33 4.92
CA ASN A 71 9.27 14.13 4.64
C ASN A 71 8.42 12.86 4.47
N ALA A 72 7.09 12.98 4.43
CA ALA A 72 6.23 11.82 4.19
C ALA A 72 6.58 11.17 2.84
N PRO A 73 6.76 9.83 2.79
CA PRO A 73 7.09 9.14 1.56
C PRO A 73 5.93 9.22 0.55
N THR A 74 6.25 9.07 -0.73
CA THR A 74 5.25 8.93 -1.79
C THR A 74 4.63 7.54 -1.79
N ASN A 75 3.48 7.40 -2.43
CA ASN A 75 2.84 6.11 -2.66
C ASN A 75 3.78 5.13 -3.39
N ASP A 76 4.56 5.62 -4.36
CA ASP A 76 5.56 4.81 -5.07
C ASP A 76 6.66 4.27 -4.14
N ALA A 77 7.25 5.15 -3.31
CA ALA A 77 8.28 4.75 -2.36
C ALA A 77 7.78 3.73 -1.33
N GLU A 78 6.54 3.90 -0.85
CA GLU A 78 5.93 2.94 0.08
C GLU A 78 5.53 1.63 -0.58
N LEU A 79 5.11 1.64 -1.86
CA LEU A 79 4.91 0.41 -2.63
C LEU A 79 6.22 -0.36 -2.81
N GLN A 80 7.33 0.34 -3.08
CA GLN A 80 8.64 -0.28 -3.15
C GLN A 80 9.02 -0.94 -1.82
N ARG A 81 8.92 -0.21 -0.69
CA ARG A 81 9.16 -0.77 0.65
C ARG A 81 8.28 -1.99 0.92
N PHE A 82 6.98 -1.90 0.59
CA PHE A 82 6.03 -2.99 0.80
C PHE A 82 6.39 -4.23 -0.06
N SER A 83 6.90 -4.03 -1.27
CA SER A 83 7.33 -5.12 -2.14
C SER A 83 8.53 -5.88 -1.55
N GLU A 84 9.48 -5.19 -0.93
CA GLU A 84 10.62 -5.81 -0.23
C GLU A 84 10.15 -6.70 0.92
N LEU A 85 9.21 -6.21 1.74
CA LEU A 85 8.60 -6.99 2.83
C LEU A 85 7.93 -8.28 2.33
N LEU A 86 7.22 -8.22 1.20
CA LEU A 86 6.59 -9.39 0.60
C LEU A 86 7.61 -10.42 0.09
N VAL A 87 8.72 -9.96 -0.49
CA VAL A 87 9.80 -10.83 -0.96
C VAL A 87 10.50 -11.52 0.22
N ASP A 88 10.79 -10.77 1.28
CA ASP A 88 11.41 -11.30 2.49
C ASP A 88 10.54 -12.38 3.15
N GLU A 89 9.25 -12.10 3.34
CA GLU A 89 8.30 -13.06 3.90
C GLU A 89 8.17 -14.32 3.04
N ARG A 90 8.11 -14.16 1.70
CA ARG A 90 8.09 -15.30 0.77
C ARG A 90 9.34 -16.17 0.95
N ASN A 91 10.52 -15.55 1.02
CA ASN A 91 11.78 -16.27 1.14
C ASN A 91 11.92 -16.97 2.49
N LEU A 92 11.44 -16.36 3.58
CA LEU A 92 11.38 -16.98 4.90
C LEU A 92 10.52 -18.25 4.86
N ARG A 93 9.30 -18.17 4.32
CA ARG A 93 8.40 -19.34 4.21
C ARG A 93 9.01 -20.47 3.38
N LEU A 94 9.70 -20.15 2.29
CA LEU A 94 10.38 -21.16 1.48
C LEU A 94 11.50 -21.87 2.25
N LYS A 95 12.29 -21.13 3.05
CA LYS A 95 13.35 -21.71 3.90
C LYS A 95 12.77 -22.59 5.01
N GLU A 96 11.67 -22.17 5.64
CA GLU A 96 10.97 -22.98 6.64
C GLU A 96 10.49 -24.30 6.04
N HIS A 97 9.83 -24.25 4.87
CA HIS A 97 9.34 -25.44 4.18
C HIS A 97 10.47 -26.38 3.73
N GLN A 98 11.64 -25.84 3.34
CA GLN A 98 12.81 -26.66 3.03
C GLN A 98 13.36 -27.40 4.26
N ARG A 99 13.44 -26.70 5.41
CA ARG A 99 13.90 -27.31 6.67
C ARG A 99 12.97 -28.40 7.18
N GLN A 100 11.66 -28.20 7.05
CA GLN A 100 10.66 -29.21 7.45
C GLN A 100 10.83 -30.50 6.65
N ARG A 101 10.95 -30.41 5.32
CA ARG A 101 11.18 -31.60 4.46
C ARG A 101 12.48 -32.33 4.78
N GLN A 102 13.57 -31.59 5.03
CA GLN A 102 14.85 -32.19 5.38
C GLN A 102 14.84 -32.88 6.76
N GLY A 103 14.01 -32.41 7.69
CA GLY A 103 13.81 -33.04 9.00
C GLY A 103 12.95 -34.31 8.94
N GLU A 104 11.99 -34.36 8.02
CA GLU A 104 11.16 -35.55 7.75
C GLU A 104 11.98 -36.66 7.08
N GLU A 105 12.85 -36.31 6.12
CA GLU A 105 13.74 -37.26 5.43
C GLU A 105 14.85 -37.85 6.33
N GLN A 106 15.23 -37.17 7.41
CA GLN A 106 16.26 -37.63 8.37
C GLN A 106 15.69 -38.49 9.51
N ASN A 107 14.38 -38.49 9.72
CA ASN A 107 13.70 -39.20 10.82
C ASN A 107 12.82 -40.38 10.34
N GLY A 108 12.83 -40.70 9.05
CA GLY A 108 12.18 -41.89 8.45
C GLY A 108 13.20 -42.94 8.05
#